data_AF-A0A7S3X6L4-F1
#
_entry.id   AF-A0A7S3X6L4-F1
#
_cell.length_a   1.000
_cell.length_b   1.000
_cell.length_c   1.000
_cell.angle_alpha   90.00
_cell.angle_beta   90.00
_cell.angle_gamma   90.00
#
_symmetry.space_group_name_H-M   'P 1'
#
loop_
_entity.id
_entity.type
_entity.pdbx_description
1 polymer ?
#
loop_
_entity_poly.entity_id
_entity_poly.type
_entity_poly.pdbx_seq_one_letter_code
_entity_poly.pdbx_strand_id
1 'polypeptide(L)'
;DMDQEKAAKSAASESKAKATGELEITTKELAAAKEALATAQATCMQTATDHEETVKSRDEELSAIAKAKKILEETSSGAVSQTYSFLQLRSRADLARAEVVTTVQRLAKKHHSAALAQLASRINAAVRMGAAAGENPFGKVKGLIEDMIAKLEKEAGDEATEKAYCDEEMAKTEEKKSELEEDVAKMTAKIDQAAATSAELKEEVQELEGELAALAKEQAEMDKIRAEAHEAYTAAKADLELGLSGVKQALTVLRDYYASEEAAMIQTDSSFGSFMQQPSMPESHSKATGAGNSIIGILEVCESDFATNLAKDETEEADAQSECEKMTQEN
;
A
#
# COMPACT_ATOMS: atom_id res chain seq x y z
N ASP A 1 -20.63 24.74 -37.03
CA ASP A 1 -19.69 24.87 -38.14
C ASP A 1 -19.15 23.48 -38.49
N MET A 2 -19.30 23.01 -39.73
CA MET A 2 -19.00 21.61 -40.09
C MET A 2 -17.50 21.27 -39.95
N ASP A 3 -16.64 22.27 -40.10
CA ASP A 3 -15.20 22.08 -40.04
C ASP A 3 -14.70 21.96 -38.58
N GLN A 4 -15.37 22.60 -37.62
CA GLN A 4 -15.10 22.39 -36.19
C GLN A 4 -15.43 20.95 -35.75
N GLU A 5 -16.57 20.41 -36.19
CA GLU A 5 -16.97 19.03 -35.86
C GLU A 5 -16.01 17.99 -36.45
N LYS A 6 -15.50 18.22 -37.67
CA LYS A 6 -14.47 17.37 -38.29
C LYS A 6 -13.13 17.43 -37.54
N ALA A 7 -12.74 18.61 -37.07
CA ALA A 7 -11.53 18.79 -36.28
C ALA A 7 -11.64 18.09 -34.91
N ALA A 8 -12.78 18.25 -34.22
CA ALA A 8 -13.06 17.59 -32.95
C ALA A 8 -13.06 16.06 -33.07
N LYS A 9 -13.71 15.53 -34.12
CA LYS A 9 -13.71 14.09 -34.41
C LYS A 9 -12.31 13.55 -34.69
N SER A 10 -11.46 14.31 -35.39
CA SER A 10 -10.07 13.91 -35.64
C SER A 10 -9.25 13.90 -34.36
N ALA A 11 -9.38 14.92 -33.52
CA ALA A 11 -8.69 15.00 -32.23
C ALA A 11 -9.12 13.87 -31.27
N ALA A 12 -10.43 13.57 -31.20
CA ALA A 12 -10.95 12.45 -30.40
C ALA A 12 -10.45 11.09 -30.91
N SER A 13 -10.36 10.92 -32.24
CA SER A 13 -9.81 9.71 -32.84
C SER A 13 -8.32 9.55 -32.56
N GLU A 14 -7.56 10.65 -32.56
CA GLU A 14 -6.13 10.65 -32.22
C GLU A 14 -5.92 10.33 -30.74
N SER A 15 -6.70 10.94 -29.84
CA SER A 15 -6.64 10.67 -28.40
C SER A 15 -6.99 9.22 -28.08
N LYS A 16 -8.02 8.67 -28.75
CA LYS A 16 -8.38 7.26 -28.61
C LYS A 16 -7.24 6.35 -29.08
N ALA A 17 -6.62 6.65 -30.21
CA ALA A 17 -5.49 5.89 -30.73
C ALA A 17 -4.29 5.91 -29.77
N LYS A 18 -3.97 7.08 -29.19
CA LYS A 18 -2.91 7.23 -28.17
C LYS A 18 -3.23 6.40 -26.92
N ALA A 19 -4.42 6.53 -26.36
CA ALA A 19 -4.84 5.79 -25.17
C ALA A 19 -4.83 4.26 -25.40
N THR A 20 -5.25 3.79 -26.59
CA THR A 20 -5.17 2.36 -26.93
C THR A 20 -3.73 1.89 -27.09
N GLY A 21 -2.84 2.73 -27.62
CA GLY A 21 -1.41 2.41 -27.74
C GLY A 21 -0.73 2.35 -26.37
N GLU A 22 -1.01 3.31 -25.48
CA GLU A 22 -0.51 3.33 -24.11
C GLU A 22 -1.03 2.13 -23.30
N LEU A 23 -2.29 1.73 -23.47
CA LEU A 23 -2.84 0.52 -22.86
C LEU A 23 -2.12 -0.75 -23.34
N GLU A 24 -1.80 -0.84 -24.64
CA GLU A 24 -1.06 -1.99 -25.18
C GLU A 24 0.40 -2.03 -24.68
N ILE A 25 1.03 -0.88 -24.49
CA ILE A 25 2.39 -0.78 -23.94
C ILE A 25 2.39 -1.18 -22.46
N THR A 26 1.51 -0.58 -21.65
CA THR A 26 1.40 -0.86 -20.22
C THR A 26 1.06 -2.33 -19.93
N THR A 27 0.21 -2.95 -20.75
CA THR A 27 -0.09 -4.40 -20.62
C THR A 27 1.12 -5.28 -20.94
N LYS A 28 1.94 -4.91 -21.93
CA LYS A 28 3.21 -5.60 -22.22
C LYS A 28 4.24 -5.41 -21.10
N GLU A 29 4.36 -4.21 -20.56
CA GLU A 29 5.25 -3.89 -19.44
C GLU A 29 4.85 -4.65 -18.17
N LEU A 30 3.55 -4.75 -17.88
CA LEU A 30 3.03 -5.54 -16.77
C LEU A 30 3.36 -7.04 -16.92
N ALA A 31 3.23 -7.60 -18.13
CA ALA A 31 3.58 -8.98 -18.40
C ALA A 31 5.09 -9.22 -18.20
N ALA A 32 5.93 -8.33 -18.73
CA ALA A 32 7.38 -8.39 -18.55
C ALA A 32 7.79 -8.25 -17.08
N ALA A 33 7.14 -7.36 -16.31
CA ALA A 33 7.38 -7.19 -14.88
C ALA A 33 7.00 -8.45 -14.07
N LYS A 34 5.90 -9.12 -14.43
CA LYS A 34 5.50 -10.40 -13.81
C LYS A 34 6.50 -11.52 -14.10
N GLU A 35 7.01 -11.62 -15.32
CA GLU A 35 8.06 -12.58 -15.67
C GLU A 35 9.38 -12.28 -14.95
N ALA A 36 9.77 -11.01 -14.84
CA ALA A 36 10.94 -10.58 -14.11
C ALA A 36 10.82 -10.89 -12.60
N LEU A 37 9.65 -10.67 -12.01
CA LEU A 37 9.36 -11.03 -10.62
C LEU A 37 9.48 -12.53 -10.39
N ALA A 38 8.87 -13.36 -11.25
CA ALA A 38 8.95 -14.81 -11.15
C ALA A 38 10.41 -15.31 -11.27
N THR A 39 11.17 -14.72 -12.20
CA THR A 39 12.59 -15.00 -12.38
C THR A 39 13.43 -14.60 -11.16
N ALA A 40 13.16 -13.41 -10.60
CA ALA A 40 13.85 -12.92 -9.41
C ALA A 40 13.57 -13.78 -8.18
N GLN A 41 12.31 -14.21 -7.97
CA GLN A 41 11.93 -15.13 -6.89
C GLN A 41 12.63 -16.48 -7.04
N ALA A 42 12.60 -17.08 -8.23
CA ALA A 42 13.28 -18.35 -8.50
C ALA A 42 14.80 -18.24 -8.27
N THR A 43 15.42 -17.15 -8.74
CA THR A 43 16.86 -16.89 -8.56
C THR A 43 17.20 -16.69 -7.09
N CYS A 44 16.37 -15.98 -6.34
CA CYS A 44 16.56 -15.75 -4.91
C CYS A 44 16.50 -17.07 -4.12
N MET A 45 15.50 -17.92 -4.38
CA MET A 45 15.39 -19.22 -3.73
C MET A 45 16.56 -20.14 -4.09
N GLN A 46 16.94 -20.21 -5.37
CA GLN A 46 18.09 -21.00 -5.80
C GLN A 46 19.38 -20.51 -5.14
N THR A 47 19.61 -19.20 -5.11
CA THR A 47 20.80 -18.61 -4.48
C THR A 47 20.84 -18.88 -2.98
N ALA A 48 19.69 -18.84 -2.29
CA ALA A 48 19.60 -19.18 -0.88
C ALA A 48 19.96 -20.66 -0.64
N THR A 49 19.41 -21.58 -1.44
CA THR A 49 19.75 -23.00 -1.38
C THR A 49 21.23 -23.26 -1.68
N ASP A 50 21.77 -22.66 -2.75
CA ASP A 50 23.18 -22.79 -3.12
C ASP A 50 24.10 -22.24 -2.00
N HIS A 51 23.69 -21.17 -1.33
CA HIS A 51 24.42 -20.60 -0.20
C HIS A 51 24.41 -21.53 1.02
N GLU A 52 23.26 -22.09 1.37
CA GLU A 52 23.15 -23.09 2.45
C GLU A 52 24.01 -24.33 2.18
N GLU A 53 23.98 -24.86 0.95
CA GLU A 53 24.83 -25.97 0.53
C GLU A 53 26.32 -25.62 0.59
N THR A 54 26.69 -24.41 0.15
CA THR A 54 28.09 -23.94 0.18
C THR A 54 28.60 -23.75 1.62
N VAL A 55 27.78 -23.19 2.51
CA VAL A 55 28.11 -23.04 3.94
C VAL A 55 28.31 -24.42 4.58
N LYS A 56 27.39 -25.35 4.31
CA LYS A 56 27.50 -26.73 4.80
C LYS A 56 28.77 -27.43 4.27
N SER A 57 29.06 -27.32 2.98
CA SER A 57 30.28 -27.89 2.39
C SER A 57 31.55 -27.27 2.98
N ARG A 58 31.54 -25.97 3.27
CA ARG A 58 32.65 -25.26 3.91
C ARG A 58 32.85 -25.71 5.36
N ASP A 59 31.77 -25.94 6.11
CA ASP A 59 31.85 -26.47 7.47
C ASP A 59 32.41 -27.91 7.48
N GLU A 60 32.01 -28.73 6.53
CA GLU A 60 32.56 -30.07 6.31
C GLU A 60 34.06 -30.02 5.94
N GLU A 61 34.46 -29.08 5.07
CA GLU A 61 35.86 -28.84 4.69
C GLU A 61 36.69 -28.36 5.89
N LEU A 62 36.19 -27.40 6.68
CA LEU A 62 36.83 -26.92 7.89
C LEU A 62 37.00 -28.04 8.92
N SER A 63 36.00 -28.92 9.06
CA SER A 63 36.09 -30.13 9.89
C SER A 63 37.16 -31.11 9.39
N ALA A 64 37.27 -31.30 8.07
CA ALA A 64 38.31 -32.13 7.46
C ALA A 64 39.72 -31.54 7.65
N ILE A 65 39.88 -30.23 7.47
CA ILE A 65 41.14 -29.52 7.70
C ILE A 65 41.53 -29.57 9.18
N ALA A 66 40.57 -29.41 10.10
CA ALA A 66 40.81 -29.55 11.53
C ALA A 66 41.26 -30.97 11.90
N LYS A 67 40.65 -32.00 11.30
CA LYS A 67 41.10 -33.40 11.45
C LYS A 67 42.49 -33.62 10.85
N ALA A 68 42.78 -33.08 9.68
CA ALA A 68 44.09 -33.19 9.04
C ALA A 68 45.18 -32.48 9.85
N LYS A 69 44.88 -31.29 10.37
CA LYS A 69 45.76 -30.55 11.30
C LYS A 69 46.01 -31.35 12.58
N LYS A 70 44.96 -31.93 13.17
CA LYS A 70 45.09 -32.81 14.34
C LYS A 70 45.95 -34.04 14.04
N ILE A 71 45.75 -34.70 12.89
CA ILE A 71 46.60 -35.81 12.45
C ILE A 71 48.05 -35.34 12.28
N LEU A 72 48.29 -34.18 11.66
CA LEU A 72 49.63 -33.60 11.47
C LEU A 72 50.27 -33.19 12.80
N GLU A 73 49.52 -32.67 13.77
CA GLU A 73 49.99 -32.39 15.13
C GLU A 73 50.31 -33.70 15.89
N GLU A 74 49.51 -34.74 15.70
CA GLU A 74 49.71 -36.08 16.27
C GLU A 74 50.86 -36.85 15.59
N THR A 75 51.15 -36.60 14.30
CA THR A 75 52.25 -37.26 13.56
C THR A 75 53.55 -36.45 13.52
N SER A 76 53.53 -35.14 13.75
CA SER A 76 54.75 -34.30 13.80
C SER A 76 55.56 -34.42 15.09
N SER A 77 55.10 -35.19 16.07
CA SER A 77 55.88 -35.59 17.25
C SER A 77 56.47 -37.00 17.15
N GLY A 78 56.29 -37.70 16.02
CA GLY A 78 56.54 -39.14 15.89
C GLY A 78 57.49 -39.56 14.77
N ALA A 79 58.54 -38.79 14.47
CA ALA A 79 59.60 -39.21 13.56
C ALA A 79 61.01 -39.06 14.17
N VAL A 80 61.17 -39.40 15.45
CA VAL A 80 62.47 -39.84 16.00
C VAL A 80 62.21 -40.97 16.98
N SER A 81 62.46 -42.20 16.54
CA SER A 81 63.17 -43.23 17.32
C SER A 81 62.93 -44.59 16.69
N GLN A 82 63.89 -45.03 15.87
CA GLN A 82 64.06 -46.47 15.66
C GLN A 82 64.43 -47.13 16.99
N THR A 83 63.76 -48.24 17.21
CA THR A 83 63.92 -49.24 18.27
C THR A 83 65.36 -49.73 18.46
N TYR A 84 65.79 -49.78 19.73
CA TYR A 84 66.59 -50.90 20.24
C TYR A 84 65.93 -51.46 21.50
N SER A 85 65.60 -52.74 21.43
CA SER A 85 65.10 -53.54 22.55
C SER A 85 66.26 -53.95 23.45
N PHE A 86 66.15 -53.68 24.75
CA PHE A 86 66.95 -54.35 25.77
C PHE A 86 66.01 -54.96 26.81
N LEU A 87 65.96 -56.29 26.79
CA LEU A 87 65.28 -57.14 27.74
C LEU A 87 66.14 -57.22 29.02
N GLN A 88 65.65 -56.72 30.15
CA GLN A 88 66.23 -57.00 31.46
C GLN A 88 65.20 -57.71 32.35
N LEU A 89 65.51 -58.99 32.63
CA LEU A 89 64.94 -59.77 33.73
C LEU A 89 65.42 -59.24 35.08
N ARG A 90 64.49 -59.15 36.05
CA ARG A 90 64.63 -59.41 37.50
C ARG A 90 63.47 -58.72 38.22
N SER A 91 62.99 -59.13 39.39
CA SER A 91 62.93 -60.36 40.17
C SER A 91 61.96 -59.99 41.30
N ARG A 92 61.07 -60.90 41.71
CA ARG A 92 60.11 -60.66 42.79
C ARG A 92 60.83 -60.40 44.12
N ALA A 93 60.74 -59.18 44.63
CA ALA A 93 60.86 -58.85 46.05
C ALA A 93 60.17 -57.51 46.33
N ASP A 94 59.43 -57.46 47.44
CA ASP A 94 58.69 -56.33 48.04
C ASP A 94 57.36 -55.89 47.40
N LEU A 95 56.35 -56.73 47.62
CA LEU A 95 54.98 -56.59 47.09
C LEU A 95 54.05 -55.60 47.81
N ALA A 96 54.45 -54.89 48.86
CA ALA A 96 53.56 -53.91 49.51
C ALA A 96 53.86 -52.44 49.12
N ARG A 97 55.08 -52.12 48.67
CA ARG A 97 55.52 -50.73 48.42
C ARG A 97 55.35 -50.26 46.96
N ALA A 98 55.14 -51.19 46.02
CA ALA A 98 55.00 -50.91 44.58
C ALA A 98 53.53 -50.77 44.11
N GLU A 99 52.56 -51.18 44.92
CA GLU A 99 51.15 -51.21 44.53
C GLU A 99 50.55 -49.81 44.36
N VAL A 100 50.93 -48.85 45.22
CA VAL A 100 50.44 -47.46 45.16
C VAL A 100 50.97 -46.71 43.94
N VAL A 101 52.25 -46.89 43.58
CA VAL A 101 52.82 -46.25 42.38
C VAL A 101 52.13 -46.81 41.12
N THR A 102 51.90 -48.12 41.06
CA THR A 102 51.28 -48.77 39.92
C THR A 102 49.79 -48.43 39.77
N THR A 103 49.05 -48.25 40.86
CA THR A 103 47.66 -47.77 40.80
C THR A 103 47.56 -46.33 40.33
N VAL A 104 48.39 -45.42 40.84
CA VAL A 104 48.41 -44.01 40.39
C VAL A 104 48.87 -43.90 38.93
N GLN A 105 49.85 -44.70 38.49
CA GLN A 105 50.23 -44.78 37.07
C GLN A 105 49.12 -45.33 36.18
N ARG A 106 48.35 -46.30 36.65
CA ARG A 106 47.21 -46.84 35.92
C ARG A 106 46.09 -45.81 35.80
N LEU A 107 45.81 -45.06 36.86
CA LEU A 107 44.86 -43.95 36.87
C LEU A 107 45.30 -42.83 35.91
N ALA A 108 46.59 -42.45 35.94
CA ALA A 108 47.15 -41.48 35.01
C ALA A 108 46.97 -41.91 33.54
N LYS A 109 47.19 -43.19 33.23
CA LYS A 109 46.97 -43.74 31.88
C LYS A 109 45.50 -43.83 31.50
N LYS A 110 44.62 -44.21 32.44
CA LYS A 110 43.18 -44.35 32.19
C LYS A 110 42.49 -43.00 31.98
N HIS A 111 42.92 -41.98 32.70
CA HIS A 111 42.36 -40.62 32.62
C HIS A 111 43.21 -39.66 31.79
N HIS A 112 44.26 -40.15 31.12
CA HIS A 112 45.20 -39.34 30.32
C HIS A 112 45.73 -38.09 31.05
N SER A 113 45.86 -38.15 32.38
CA SER A 113 46.24 -36.98 33.19
C SER A 113 47.75 -36.88 33.35
N ALA A 114 48.33 -35.85 32.74
CA ALA A 114 49.75 -35.52 32.90
C ALA A 114 50.11 -35.20 34.37
N ALA A 115 49.18 -34.59 35.12
CA ALA A 115 49.37 -34.29 36.55
C ALA A 115 49.46 -35.56 37.41
N LEU A 116 48.61 -36.57 37.15
CA LEU A 116 48.69 -37.88 37.83
C LEU A 116 49.95 -38.66 37.42
N ALA A 117 50.40 -38.53 36.16
CA ALA A 117 51.64 -39.15 35.70
C ALA A 117 52.88 -38.54 36.38
N GLN A 118 52.90 -37.21 36.55
CA GLN A 118 53.94 -36.52 37.31
C GLN A 118 53.90 -36.88 38.80
N LEU A 119 52.70 -37.00 39.39
CA LEU A 119 52.54 -37.44 40.78
C LEU A 119 53.08 -38.87 40.99
N ALA A 120 52.73 -39.81 40.11
CA ALA A 120 53.25 -41.18 40.18
C ALA A 120 54.79 -41.22 40.13
N SER A 121 55.40 -40.35 39.32
CA SER A 121 56.86 -40.22 39.20
C SER A 121 57.49 -39.65 40.48
N ARG A 122 56.85 -38.65 41.11
CA ARG A 122 57.27 -38.07 42.40
C ARG A 122 57.13 -39.05 43.57
N ILE A 123 56.05 -39.84 43.60
CA ILE A 123 55.83 -40.91 44.59
C ILE A 123 56.92 -41.98 44.46
N ASN A 124 57.24 -42.42 43.22
CA ASN A 124 58.28 -43.42 42.99
C ASN A 124 59.67 -42.93 43.45
N ALA A 125 60.00 -41.66 43.21
CA ALA A 125 61.23 -41.03 43.69
C ALA A 125 61.29 -40.95 45.22
N ALA A 126 60.19 -40.56 45.87
CA ALA A 126 60.10 -40.47 47.33
C ALA A 126 60.24 -41.84 48.02
N VAL A 127 59.64 -42.90 47.45
CA VAL A 127 59.74 -44.27 47.98
C VAL A 127 61.16 -44.82 47.84
N ARG A 128 61.84 -44.58 46.70
CA ARG A 128 63.22 -45.02 46.49
C ARG A 128 64.23 -44.30 47.40
N MET A 129 64.09 -42.99 47.59
CA MET A 129 65.01 -42.21 48.42
C MET A 129 64.77 -42.39 49.92
N GLY A 130 63.51 -42.50 50.36
CA GLY A 130 63.20 -42.73 51.78
C GLY A 130 63.65 -44.10 52.31
N ALA A 131 63.66 -45.13 51.45
CA ALA A 131 64.18 -46.45 51.81
C ALA A 131 65.71 -46.46 52.06
N ALA A 132 66.46 -45.53 51.46
CA ALA A 132 67.91 -45.41 51.64
C ALA A 132 68.31 -44.58 52.87
N ALA A 133 67.42 -43.70 53.35
CA ALA A 133 67.68 -42.76 54.44
C ALA A 133 67.09 -43.18 55.81
N GLY A 134 66.31 -44.27 55.87
CA GLY A 134 65.66 -44.74 57.11
C GLY A 134 64.44 -43.92 57.55
N GLU A 135 64.04 -42.91 56.77
CA GLU A 135 62.81 -42.13 56.99
C GLU A 135 61.56 -42.93 56.55
N ASN A 136 60.38 -42.57 57.07
CA ASN A 136 59.13 -43.26 56.75
C ASN A 136 58.48 -42.70 55.46
N PRO A 137 58.70 -43.31 54.27
CA PRO A 137 58.35 -42.70 52.98
C PRO A 137 56.84 -42.57 52.76
N PHE A 138 56.04 -43.37 53.47
CA PHE A 138 54.58 -43.42 53.32
C PHE A 138 53.88 -42.15 53.80
N GLY A 139 54.40 -41.45 54.81
CA GLY A 139 53.82 -40.18 55.25
C GLY A 139 53.89 -39.11 54.17
N LYS A 140 55.02 -39.03 53.46
CA LYS A 140 55.24 -38.08 52.37
C LYS A 140 54.41 -38.40 51.12
N VAL A 141 54.24 -39.70 50.83
CA VAL A 141 53.36 -40.15 49.74
C VAL A 141 51.89 -39.86 50.05
N LYS A 142 51.45 -40.09 51.30
CA LYS A 142 50.09 -39.75 51.74
C LYS A 142 49.82 -38.25 51.58
N GLY A 143 50.74 -37.39 52.05
CA GLY A 143 50.64 -35.94 51.89
C GLY A 143 50.55 -35.50 50.43
N LEU A 144 51.40 -36.05 49.53
CA LEU A 144 51.34 -35.72 48.09
C LEU A 144 50.02 -36.14 47.42
N ILE A 145 49.40 -37.23 47.89
CA ILE A 145 48.09 -37.68 47.40
C ILE A 145 46.98 -36.79 47.97
N GLU A 146 47.02 -36.49 49.27
CA GLU A 146 46.09 -35.58 49.95
C GLU A 146 46.12 -34.18 49.31
N ASP A 147 47.30 -33.63 48.99
CA ASP A 147 47.45 -32.35 48.30
C ASP A 147 46.84 -32.36 46.89
N MET A 148 47.01 -33.45 46.14
CA MET A 148 46.43 -33.58 44.80
C MET A 148 44.91 -33.74 44.86
N ILE A 149 44.39 -34.49 45.84
CA ILE A 149 42.95 -34.61 46.07
C ILE A 149 42.37 -33.24 46.41
N ALA A 150 42.97 -32.51 47.36
CA ALA A 150 42.52 -31.17 47.73
C ALA A 150 42.56 -30.19 46.55
N LYS A 151 43.55 -30.31 45.65
CA LYS A 151 43.61 -29.51 44.42
C LYS A 151 42.48 -29.87 43.45
N LEU A 152 42.22 -31.16 43.23
CA LEU A 152 41.16 -31.64 42.34
C LEU A 152 39.76 -31.31 42.87
N GLU A 153 39.55 -31.39 44.18
CA GLU A 153 38.29 -30.99 44.82
C GLU A 153 38.04 -29.49 44.69
N LYS A 154 39.08 -28.67 44.81
CA LYS A 154 38.98 -27.23 44.57
C LYS A 154 38.68 -26.91 43.10
N GLU A 155 39.42 -27.51 42.17
CA GLU A 155 39.20 -27.33 40.72
C GLU A 155 37.79 -27.76 40.30
N ALA A 156 37.29 -28.88 40.84
CA ALA A 156 35.92 -29.33 40.62
C ALA A 156 34.87 -28.35 41.16
N GLY A 157 35.14 -27.71 42.31
CA GLY A 157 34.29 -26.66 42.86
C GLY A 157 34.25 -25.42 41.96
N ASP A 158 35.43 -24.92 41.56
CA ASP A 158 35.55 -23.73 40.71
C ASP A 158 34.89 -23.99 39.33
N GLU A 159 35.12 -25.14 38.71
CA GLU A 159 34.53 -25.53 37.42
C GLU A 159 33.01 -25.75 37.51
N ALA A 160 32.50 -26.24 38.64
CA ALA A 160 31.05 -26.32 38.87
C ALA A 160 30.41 -24.92 38.95
N THR A 161 31.09 -23.95 39.57
CA THR A 161 30.59 -22.56 39.61
C THR A 161 30.65 -21.88 38.25
N GLU A 162 31.72 -22.07 37.49
CA GLU A 162 31.86 -21.49 36.16
C GLU A 162 30.89 -22.13 35.16
N LYS A 163 30.65 -23.44 35.26
CA LYS A 163 29.62 -24.11 34.47
C LYS A 163 28.23 -23.56 34.79
N ALA A 164 27.88 -23.40 36.07
CA ALA A 164 26.60 -22.83 36.46
C ALA A 164 26.41 -21.41 35.91
N TYR A 165 27.47 -20.58 35.94
CA TYR A 165 27.46 -19.25 35.34
C TYR A 165 27.28 -19.30 33.81
N CYS A 166 28.02 -20.18 33.11
CA CYS A 166 27.88 -20.33 31.66
C CYS A 166 26.47 -20.80 31.27
N ASP A 167 25.91 -21.80 31.97
CA ASP A 167 24.56 -22.30 31.71
C ASP A 167 23.52 -21.18 31.93
N GLU A 168 23.64 -20.39 32.99
CA GLU A 168 22.72 -19.30 33.32
C GLU A 168 22.78 -18.16 32.28
N GLU A 169 23.97 -17.70 31.91
CA GLU A 169 24.11 -16.60 30.95
C GLU A 169 23.75 -17.03 29.53
N MET A 170 24.02 -18.30 29.15
CA MET A 170 23.55 -18.86 27.89
C MET A 170 22.02 -18.90 27.84
N ALA A 171 21.36 -19.36 28.91
CA ALA A 171 19.90 -19.40 28.99
C ALA A 171 19.28 -18.00 28.86
N LYS A 172 19.80 -17.00 29.59
CA LYS A 172 19.35 -15.61 29.48
C LYS A 172 19.57 -15.02 28.08
N THR A 173 20.67 -15.39 27.43
CA THR A 173 20.99 -14.89 26.08
C THR A 173 20.06 -15.51 25.04
N GLU A 174 19.73 -16.79 25.18
CA GLU A 174 18.81 -17.50 24.30
C GLU A 174 17.37 -16.99 24.44
N GLU A 175 16.91 -16.71 25.67
CA GLU A 175 15.62 -16.08 25.93
C GLU A 175 15.53 -14.70 25.27
N LYS A 176 16.51 -13.82 25.51
CA LYS A 176 16.56 -12.48 24.89
C LYS A 176 16.64 -12.55 23.36
N LYS A 177 17.35 -13.53 22.83
CA LYS A 177 17.43 -13.73 21.37
C LYS A 177 16.04 -14.08 20.82
N SER A 178 15.32 -14.99 21.48
CA SER A 178 13.94 -15.36 21.09
C SER A 178 13.00 -14.16 21.13
N GLU A 179 13.04 -13.36 22.21
CA GLU A 179 12.22 -12.14 22.33
C GLU A 179 12.53 -11.13 21.20
N LEU A 180 13.81 -10.90 20.91
CA LEU A 180 14.22 -10.01 19.82
C LEU A 180 13.82 -10.52 18.44
N GLU A 181 13.89 -11.84 18.20
CA GLU A 181 13.43 -12.45 16.95
C GLU A 181 11.91 -12.32 16.76
N GLU A 182 11.12 -12.49 17.83
CA GLU A 182 9.68 -12.24 17.81
C GLU A 182 9.35 -10.77 17.52
N ASP A 183 10.06 -9.83 18.16
CA ASP A 183 9.88 -8.40 17.91
C ASP A 183 10.25 -8.01 16.48
N VAL A 184 11.34 -8.56 15.93
CA VAL A 184 11.72 -8.35 14.52
C VAL A 184 10.63 -8.88 13.58
N ALA A 185 10.10 -10.08 13.82
CA ALA A 185 9.03 -10.63 13.00
C ALA A 185 7.76 -9.76 13.05
N LYS A 186 7.39 -9.28 14.25
CA LYS A 186 6.25 -8.39 14.46
C LYS A 186 6.41 -7.04 13.77
N MET A 187 7.60 -6.44 13.85
CA MET A 187 7.88 -5.16 13.18
C MET A 187 7.91 -5.32 11.66
N THR A 188 8.44 -6.43 11.15
CA THR A 188 8.43 -6.75 9.72
C THR A 188 6.99 -6.85 9.20
N ALA A 189 6.12 -7.60 9.88
CA ALA A 189 4.71 -7.71 9.51
C ALA A 189 3.97 -6.35 9.51
N LYS A 190 4.29 -5.47 10.48
CA LYS A 190 3.74 -4.10 10.52
C LYS A 190 4.25 -3.23 9.37
N ILE A 191 5.53 -3.37 9.00
CA ILE A 191 6.11 -2.66 7.85
C ILE A 191 5.41 -3.11 6.57
N ASP A 192 5.20 -4.41 6.39
CA ASP A 192 4.51 -4.96 5.22
C ASP A 192 3.06 -4.48 5.14
N GLN A 193 2.34 -4.47 6.28
CA GLN A 193 0.99 -3.92 6.35
C GLN A 193 0.94 -2.43 6.01
N ALA A 194 1.84 -1.62 6.58
CA ALA A 194 1.92 -0.20 6.30
C ALA A 194 2.30 0.10 4.84
N ALA A 195 3.16 -0.72 4.24
CA ALA A 195 3.53 -0.62 2.84
C ALA A 195 2.34 -0.92 1.92
N ALA A 196 1.54 -1.96 2.22
CA ALA A 196 0.31 -2.28 1.50
C ALA A 196 -0.71 -1.14 1.59
N THR A 197 -1.01 -0.65 2.79
CA THR A 197 -1.92 0.49 2.98
C THR A 197 -1.41 1.76 2.31
N SER A 198 -0.09 2.00 2.30
CA SER A 198 0.47 3.14 1.56
C SER A 198 0.33 3.00 0.04
N ALA A 199 0.29 1.79 -0.50
CA ALA A 199 0.04 1.56 -1.92
C ALA A 199 -1.44 1.79 -2.25
N GLU A 200 -2.35 1.20 -1.47
CA GLU A 200 -3.81 1.41 -1.60
C GLU A 200 -4.16 2.90 -1.53
N LEU A 201 -3.67 3.63 -0.53
CA LEU A 201 -3.93 5.07 -0.41
C LEU A 201 -3.40 5.90 -1.60
N LYS A 202 -2.32 5.45 -2.26
CA LYS A 202 -1.82 6.13 -3.46
C LYS A 202 -2.72 5.88 -4.67
N GLU A 203 -3.25 4.67 -4.81
CA GLU A 203 -4.22 4.35 -5.85
C GLU A 203 -5.53 5.12 -5.63
N GLU A 204 -6.05 5.14 -4.40
CA GLU A 204 -7.24 5.92 -4.03
C GLU A 204 -7.06 7.42 -4.30
N VAL A 205 -5.88 8.00 -3.99
CA VAL A 205 -5.60 9.40 -4.30
C VAL A 205 -5.64 9.66 -5.82
N GLN A 206 -5.06 8.79 -6.62
CA GLN A 206 -5.08 8.94 -8.08
C GLN A 206 -6.49 8.82 -8.66
N GLU A 207 -7.29 7.89 -8.13
CA GLU A 207 -8.69 7.74 -8.52
C GLU A 207 -9.51 8.98 -8.14
N LEU A 208 -9.41 9.45 -6.89
CA LEU A 208 -10.10 10.64 -6.40
C LEU A 208 -9.66 11.93 -7.14
N GLU A 209 -8.38 12.06 -7.49
CA GLU A 209 -7.91 13.17 -8.32
C GLU A 209 -8.54 13.13 -9.73
N GLY A 210 -8.70 11.92 -10.30
CA GLY A 210 -9.38 11.71 -11.57
C GLY A 210 -10.87 12.04 -11.50
N GLU A 211 -11.55 11.57 -10.45
CA GLU A 211 -12.96 11.88 -10.19
C GLU A 211 -13.19 13.37 -9.99
N LEU A 212 -12.35 14.06 -9.20
CA LEU A 212 -12.41 15.51 -9.02
C LEU A 212 -12.22 16.27 -10.35
N ALA A 213 -11.29 15.83 -11.20
CA ALA A 213 -11.09 16.44 -12.50
C ALA A 213 -12.29 16.24 -13.42
N ALA A 214 -12.91 15.06 -13.39
CA ALA A 214 -14.13 14.77 -14.14
C ALA A 214 -15.31 15.61 -13.64
N LEU A 215 -15.50 15.70 -12.32
CA LEU A 215 -16.55 16.49 -11.68
C LEU A 215 -16.40 17.98 -11.98
N ALA A 216 -15.18 18.52 -11.90
CA ALA A 216 -14.89 19.92 -12.25
C ALA A 216 -15.19 20.22 -13.71
N LYS A 217 -14.94 19.27 -14.62
CA LYS A 217 -15.27 19.42 -16.03
C LYS A 217 -16.78 19.38 -16.26
N GLU A 218 -17.48 18.44 -15.64
CA GLU A 218 -18.94 18.33 -15.69
C GLU A 218 -19.59 19.62 -15.17
N GLN A 219 -19.14 20.13 -14.04
CA GLN A 219 -19.64 21.39 -13.48
C GLN A 219 -19.40 22.58 -14.41
N ALA A 220 -18.21 22.68 -15.03
CA ALA A 220 -17.93 23.73 -16.01
C ALA A 220 -18.83 23.63 -17.27
N GLU A 221 -19.15 22.41 -17.72
CA GLU A 221 -20.09 22.19 -18.83
C GLU A 221 -21.52 22.56 -18.43
N MET A 222 -21.95 22.21 -17.21
CA MET A 222 -23.26 22.59 -16.67
C MET A 222 -23.41 24.10 -16.50
N ASP A 223 -22.42 24.78 -15.93
CA ASP A 223 -22.41 26.24 -15.77
C ASP A 223 -22.52 26.94 -17.12
N LYS A 224 -21.80 26.41 -18.13
CA LYS A 224 -21.87 26.94 -19.49
C LYS A 224 -23.26 26.77 -20.09
N ILE A 225 -23.84 25.57 -20.02
CA ILE A 225 -25.19 25.30 -20.54
C ILE A 225 -26.21 26.19 -19.80
N ARG A 226 -26.04 26.39 -18.49
CA ARG A 226 -26.92 27.25 -17.71
C ARG A 226 -26.84 28.71 -18.13
N ALA A 227 -25.63 29.22 -18.37
CA ALA A 227 -25.44 30.57 -18.86
C ALA A 227 -26.09 30.77 -20.25
N GLU A 228 -25.89 29.82 -21.17
CA GLU A 228 -26.49 29.85 -22.51
C GLU A 228 -28.03 29.76 -22.45
N ALA A 229 -28.57 28.89 -21.58
CA ALA A 229 -30.02 28.75 -21.38
C ALA A 229 -30.65 30.01 -20.76
N HIS A 230 -30.01 30.59 -19.75
CA HIS A 230 -30.48 31.82 -19.11
C HIS A 230 -30.47 32.99 -20.11
N GLU A 231 -29.41 33.12 -20.93
CA GLU A 231 -29.35 34.14 -21.98
C GLU A 231 -30.52 33.99 -22.96
N ALA A 232 -30.77 32.77 -23.45
CA ALA A 232 -31.89 32.48 -24.34
C ALA A 232 -33.25 32.79 -23.69
N TYR A 233 -33.44 32.44 -22.41
CA TYR A 233 -34.65 32.77 -21.66
C TYR A 233 -34.85 34.28 -21.53
N THR A 234 -33.81 35.06 -21.19
CA THR A 234 -33.94 36.51 -21.07
C THR A 234 -34.33 37.17 -22.38
N ALA A 235 -33.81 36.68 -23.51
CA ALA A 235 -34.21 37.15 -24.83
C ALA A 235 -35.66 36.78 -25.15
N ALA A 236 -36.05 35.51 -24.95
CA ALA A 236 -37.42 35.03 -25.19
C ALA A 236 -38.44 35.78 -24.33
N LYS A 237 -38.14 35.99 -23.04
CA LYS A 237 -38.96 36.77 -22.12
C LYS A 237 -39.18 38.20 -22.62
N ALA A 238 -38.11 38.89 -23.02
CA ALA A 238 -38.21 40.26 -23.53
C ALA A 238 -39.06 40.34 -24.81
N ASP A 239 -38.89 39.39 -25.73
CA ASP A 239 -39.69 39.31 -26.96
C ASP A 239 -41.17 39.03 -26.67
N LEU A 240 -41.46 38.13 -25.74
CA LEU A 240 -42.83 37.81 -25.31
C LEU A 240 -43.50 39.00 -24.61
N GLU A 241 -42.81 39.70 -23.72
CA GLU A 241 -43.31 40.90 -23.04
C GLU A 241 -43.59 42.03 -24.05
N LEU A 242 -42.70 42.24 -25.01
CA LEU A 242 -42.85 43.23 -26.07
C LEU A 242 -44.02 42.87 -27.00
N GLY A 243 -44.13 41.61 -27.40
CA GLY A 243 -45.24 41.08 -28.19
C GLY A 243 -46.59 41.25 -27.47
N LEU A 244 -46.65 40.91 -26.19
CA LEU A 244 -47.85 41.03 -25.37
C LEU A 244 -48.27 42.49 -25.17
N SER A 245 -47.32 43.41 -24.96
CA SER A 245 -47.58 44.85 -24.92
C SER A 245 -48.11 45.37 -26.27
N GLY A 246 -47.52 44.94 -27.38
CA GLY A 246 -47.95 45.30 -28.73
C GLY A 246 -49.37 44.82 -29.05
N VAL A 247 -49.68 43.57 -28.72
CA VAL A 247 -51.03 43.00 -28.88
C VAL A 247 -52.06 43.73 -28.02
N LYS A 248 -51.73 44.05 -26.76
CA LYS A 248 -52.61 44.85 -25.89
C LYS A 248 -52.90 46.23 -26.46
N GLN A 249 -51.88 46.94 -26.94
CA GLN A 249 -52.06 48.26 -27.56
C GLN A 249 -52.93 48.16 -28.83
N ALA A 250 -52.69 47.16 -29.68
CA ALA A 250 -53.50 46.91 -30.87
C ALA A 250 -54.96 46.61 -30.51
N LEU A 251 -55.20 45.79 -29.49
CA LEU A 251 -56.54 45.50 -28.96
C LEU A 251 -57.23 46.75 -28.42
N THR A 252 -56.53 47.63 -27.70
CA THR A 252 -57.09 48.92 -27.24
C THR A 252 -57.52 49.78 -28.43
N VAL A 253 -56.63 49.99 -29.42
CA VAL A 253 -56.94 50.80 -30.60
C VAL A 253 -58.12 50.23 -31.39
N LEU A 254 -58.16 48.92 -31.59
CA LEU A 254 -59.25 48.26 -32.32
C LEU A 254 -60.57 48.33 -31.53
N ARG A 255 -60.56 48.06 -30.22
CA ARG A 255 -61.75 48.16 -29.38
C ARG A 255 -62.29 49.59 -29.33
N ASP A 256 -61.43 50.60 -29.16
CA ASP A 256 -61.83 52.01 -29.16
C ASP A 256 -62.43 52.42 -30.52
N TYR A 257 -61.83 51.98 -31.63
CA TYR A 257 -62.32 52.25 -32.98
C TYR A 257 -63.68 51.61 -33.26
N TYR A 258 -63.91 50.37 -32.83
CA TYR A 258 -65.18 49.67 -33.08
C TYR A 258 -66.27 49.97 -32.03
N ALA A 259 -65.92 50.36 -30.80
CA ALA A 259 -66.88 50.75 -29.75
C ALA A 259 -67.46 52.17 -29.92
N SER A 260 -66.76 53.06 -30.64
CA SER A 260 -67.13 54.49 -30.80
C SER A 260 -68.47 54.77 -31.51
N GLU A 261 -69.17 53.77 -32.05
CA GLU A 261 -70.46 53.92 -32.75
C GLU A 261 -71.61 53.07 -32.18
N GLU A 262 -71.39 52.23 -31.18
CA GLU A 262 -72.50 51.56 -30.47
C GLU A 262 -73.33 52.57 -29.65
N ALA A 263 -72.72 53.72 -29.32
CA ALA A 263 -73.40 54.88 -28.74
C ALA A 263 -74.08 55.80 -29.79
N ALA A 264 -73.70 55.72 -31.07
CA ALA A 264 -74.27 56.55 -32.14
C ALA A 264 -75.47 55.91 -32.84
N MET A 265 -75.52 54.57 -32.89
CA MET A 265 -76.61 53.80 -33.51
C MET A 265 -77.91 53.70 -32.69
N ILE A 266 -77.96 54.23 -31.46
CA ILE A 266 -79.18 54.24 -30.62
C ILE A 266 -80.03 55.52 -30.82
N GLN A 267 -79.53 56.57 -31.50
CA GLN A 267 -80.25 57.85 -31.66
C GLN A 267 -80.78 58.18 -33.06
N THR A 268 -80.93 57.19 -33.95
CA THR A 268 -81.62 57.42 -35.23
C THR A 268 -82.81 56.49 -35.41
N ASP A 269 -83.72 56.53 -34.43
CA ASP A 269 -85.14 56.24 -34.64
C ASP A 269 -85.86 57.57 -34.93
N SER A 270 -85.93 57.95 -36.21
CA SER A 270 -86.75 59.08 -36.68
C SER A 270 -87.13 58.87 -38.14
N SER A 271 -88.11 58.00 -38.36
CA SER A 271 -88.90 57.95 -39.58
C SER A 271 -89.65 59.27 -39.80
N PHE A 272 -89.03 60.24 -40.47
CA PHE A 272 -89.74 61.41 -41.02
C PHE A 272 -88.92 62.11 -42.12
N GLY A 273 -89.42 62.13 -43.35
CA GLY A 273 -88.94 63.05 -44.39
C GLY A 273 -88.61 62.42 -45.74
N SER A 274 -89.62 61.85 -46.39
CA SER A 274 -89.64 61.78 -47.86
C SER A 274 -89.59 63.21 -48.43
N PHE A 275 -88.90 63.39 -49.57
CA PHE A 275 -88.98 64.53 -50.50
C PHE A 275 -87.88 65.62 -50.37
N MET A 276 -86.70 65.40 -50.99
CA MET A 276 -86.02 66.36 -51.88
C MET A 276 -84.78 65.75 -52.54
N GLN A 277 -84.54 66.14 -53.79
CA GLN A 277 -83.59 65.56 -54.74
C GLN A 277 -82.18 66.15 -54.58
N GLN A 278 -81.19 65.32 -54.24
CA GLN A 278 -79.75 65.63 -54.29
C GLN A 278 -78.98 64.34 -54.67
N PRO A 279 -77.87 64.41 -55.44
CA PRO A 279 -77.14 63.21 -55.87
C PRO A 279 -76.71 62.37 -54.67
N SER A 280 -76.74 61.04 -54.80
CA SER A 280 -76.25 60.12 -53.76
C SER A 280 -74.81 60.48 -53.41
N MET A 281 -74.60 60.90 -52.16
CA MET A 281 -73.29 61.08 -51.54
C MET A 281 -72.44 59.84 -51.84
N PRO A 282 -71.13 59.95 -52.15
CA PRO A 282 -70.28 58.77 -52.32
C PRO A 282 -70.43 57.88 -51.08
N GLU A 283 -70.54 56.56 -51.27
CA GLU A 283 -70.71 55.61 -50.16
C GLU A 283 -69.72 55.96 -49.04
N SER A 284 -70.24 56.48 -47.94
CA SER A 284 -69.46 56.71 -46.75
C SER A 284 -69.02 55.33 -46.26
N HIS A 285 -67.71 55.13 -46.17
CA HIS A 285 -67.11 53.89 -45.69
C HIS A 285 -67.80 53.42 -44.38
N SER A 286 -68.56 52.34 -44.45
CA SER A 286 -69.15 51.70 -43.27
C SER A 286 -68.09 50.83 -42.60
N LYS A 287 -67.99 50.89 -41.27
CA LYS A 287 -67.05 50.06 -40.52
C LYS A 287 -67.41 48.59 -40.73
N ALA A 288 -66.43 47.77 -41.11
CA ALA A 288 -66.61 46.33 -41.31
C ALA A 288 -66.65 45.58 -39.96
N THR A 289 -67.67 45.83 -39.14
CA THR A 289 -67.78 45.36 -37.74
C THR A 289 -67.62 43.84 -37.61
N GLY A 290 -68.17 43.05 -38.54
CA GLY A 290 -68.03 41.59 -38.53
C GLY A 290 -66.58 41.11 -38.69
N ALA A 291 -65.82 41.71 -39.61
CA ALA A 291 -64.41 41.36 -39.82
C ALA A 291 -63.51 41.92 -38.69
N GLY A 292 -63.83 43.11 -38.16
CA GLY A 292 -63.13 43.72 -37.03
C GLY A 292 -63.22 42.87 -35.75
N ASN A 293 -64.42 42.37 -35.43
CA ASN A 293 -64.63 41.50 -34.26
C ASN A 293 -63.89 40.16 -34.39
N SER A 294 -63.76 39.60 -35.60
CA SER A 294 -62.94 38.40 -35.83
C SER A 294 -61.45 38.66 -35.61
N ILE A 295 -60.93 39.82 -36.03
CA ILE A 295 -59.52 40.20 -35.81
C ILE A 295 -59.24 40.43 -34.31
N ILE A 296 -60.16 41.09 -33.60
CA ILE A 296 -60.09 41.26 -32.14
C ILE A 296 -60.04 39.88 -31.45
N GLY A 297 -60.93 38.96 -31.82
CA GLY A 297 -60.93 37.60 -31.26
C GLY A 297 -59.65 36.82 -31.51
N ILE A 298 -59.02 36.97 -32.69
CA ILE A 298 -57.71 36.34 -32.98
C ILE A 298 -56.62 36.97 -32.11
N LEU A 299 -56.61 38.31 -31.96
CA LEU A 299 -55.63 39.00 -31.13
C LEU A 299 -55.78 38.70 -29.63
N GLU A 300 -57.00 38.48 -29.14
CA GLU A 300 -57.26 38.00 -27.77
C GLU A 300 -56.72 36.60 -27.53
N VAL A 301 -56.86 35.70 -28.51
CA VAL A 301 -56.22 34.36 -28.47
C VAL A 301 -54.70 34.51 -28.47
N CYS A 302 -54.13 35.35 -29.33
CA CYS A 302 -52.69 35.61 -29.33
C CYS A 302 -52.19 36.22 -28.02
N GLU A 303 -52.94 37.12 -27.38
CA GLU A 303 -52.61 37.68 -26.07
C GLU A 303 -52.58 36.58 -25.00
N SER A 304 -53.58 35.70 -24.98
CA SER A 304 -53.65 34.56 -24.07
C SER A 304 -52.51 33.56 -24.29
N ASP A 305 -52.16 33.29 -25.55
CA ASP A 305 -51.06 32.39 -25.90
C ASP A 305 -49.70 32.97 -25.47
N PHE A 306 -49.45 34.27 -25.72
CA PHE A 306 -48.24 34.93 -25.25
C PHE A 306 -48.15 34.97 -23.72
N ALA A 307 -49.26 35.23 -23.02
CA ALA A 307 -49.29 35.23 -21.56
C ALA A 307 -49.02 33.82 -20.99
N THR A 308 -49.58 32.79 -21.62
CA THR A 308 -49.38 31.39 -21.22
C THR A 308 -47.94 30.93 -21.46
N ASN A 309 -47.37 31.28 -22.61
CA ASN A 309 -45.98 30.96 -22.93
C ASN A 309 -45.01 31.68 -21.98
N LEU A 310 -45.24 32.96 -21.66
CA LEU A 310 -44.43 33.70 -20.71
C LEU A 310 -44.44 33.05 -19.32
N ALA A 311 -45.62 32.68 -18.80
CA ALA A 311 -45.74 32.02 -17.51
C ALA A 311 -45.07 30.63 -17.50
N LYS A 312 -45.15 29.91 -18.63
CA LYS A 312 -44.49 28.62 -18.79
C LYS A 312 -42.97 28.75 -18.79
N ASP A 313 -42.43 29.69 -19.57
CA ASP A 313 -40.99 29.95 -19.63
C ASP A 313 -40.44 30.39 -18.26
N GLU A 314 -41.18 31.24 -17.52
CA GLU A 314 -40.81 31.64 -16.16
C GLU A 314 -40.76 30.46 -15.17
N THR A 315 -41.69 29.50 -15.32
CA THR A 315 -41.74 28.31 -14.46
C THR A 315 -40.61 27.34 -14.81
N GLU A 316 -40.40 27.07 -16.10
CA GLU A 316 -39.31 26.19 -16.58
C GLU A 316 -37.93 26.73 -16.17
N GLU A 317 -37.73 28.04 -16.21
CA GLU A 317 -36.51 28.69 -15.76
C GLU A 317 -36.29 28.56 -14.24
N ALA A 318 -37.35 28.74 -13.44
CA ALA A 318 -37.28 28.61 -11.99
C ALA A 318 -36.97 27.16 -11.57
N ASP A 319 -37.60 26.18 -12.23
CA ASP A 319 -37.35 24.76 -11.99
C ASP A 319 -35.91 24.38 -12.39
N ALA A 320 -35.44 24.84 -13.56
CA ALA A 320 -34.07 24.59 -14.02
C ALA A 320 -33.01 25.21 -13.09
N GLN A 321 -33.28 26.40 -12.53
CA GLN A 321 -32.41 27.00 -11.53
C GLN A 321 -32.36 26.17 -10.25
N SER A 322 -33.52 25.72 -9.75
CA SER A 322 -33.59 24.92 -8.53
C SER A 322 -32.88 23.55 -8.69
N GLU A 323 -33.00 22.91 -9.85
CA GLU A 323 -32.33 21.63 -10.13
C GLU A 323 -30.80 21.82 -10.20
N CYS A 324 -30.33 22.90 -10.82
CA CYS A 324 -28.91 23.24 -10.90
C CYS A 324 -28.29 23.50 -9.52
N GLU A 325 -28.99 24.26 -8.65
CA GLU A 325 -28.55 24.52 -7.27
C GLU A 325 -28.46 23.23 -6.45
N LYS A 326 -29.42 22.31 -6.63
CA LYS A 326 -29.43 21.02 -5.94
C LYS A 326 -28.27 20.12 -6.41
N MET A 327 -28.09 20.01 -7.72
CA MET A 327 -27.01 19.22 -8.31
C MET A 327 -25.62 19.77 -7.95
N THR A 328 -25.49 21.09 -7.82
CA THR A 328 -24.26 21.74 -7.34
C THR A 328 -23.98 21.49 -5.85
N GLN A 329 -25.00 21.22 -5.03
CA GLN A 329 -24.80 20.87 -3.62
C GLN A 329 -24.51 19.38 -3.39
N GLU A 330 -24.94 18.52 -4.30
CA GLU A 330 -24.70 17.07 -4.24
C GLU A 330 -23.29 16.69 -4.73
N ASN A 331 -22.68 17.55 -5.54
CA ASN A 331 -21.30 17.47 -6.04
C ASN A 331 -20.30 18.15 -5.08
#